data_AF-A0A434TYD3-F1
#
_entry.id   AF-A0A434TYD3-F1
#
_cell.length_a   1.000
_cell.length_b   1.000
_cell.length_c   1.000
_cell.angle_alpha   90.00
_cell.angle_beta   90.00
_cell.angle_gamma   90.00
#
_symmetry.space_group_name_H-M   'P 1'
#
loop_
_entity.id
_entity.type
_entity.pdbx_description
1 polymer ?
#
loop_
_entity_poly.entity_id
_entity_poly.type
_entity_poly.pdbx_seq_one_letter_code
_entity_poly.pdbx_strand_id
1 'polypeptide(L)' 'MPDLEMELRHLRDAERLIFNAEMCVTLQEMHLARVSARGDDPKKAEFTLRLYEQTLAAFYQQRESILSSIRSLHR' A
#
# COMPACT_ATOMS: atom_id res chain seq x y z
N MET A 1 -2.70 3.32 -28.17
CA MET A 1 -2.37 1.88 -28.30
C MET A 1 -3.13 1.14 -27.21
N PRO A 2 -3.84 0.05 -27.53
CA PRO A 2 -4.65 -0.70 -26.54
C PRO A 2 -3.89 -1.10 -25.28
N ASP A 3 -2.61 -1.45 -25.42
CA ASP A 3 -1.75 -1.86 -24.30
C ASP A 3 -1.43 -0.70 -23.35
N LEU A 4 -1.22 0.51 -23.89
CA LEU A 4 -0.97 1.70 -23.09
C LEU A 4 -2.20 2.08 -22.25
N GLU A 5 -3.40 2.03 -22.83
CA GLU A 5 -4.63 2.35 -22.10
C GLU A 5 -4.90 1.36 -20.97
N MET A 6 -4.57 0.08 -21.18
CA MET A 6 -4.67 -0.95 -20.15
C MET A 6 -3.69 -0.69 -18.99
N GLU A 7 -2.42 -0.42 -19.28
CA GLU A 7 -1.42 -0.12 -18.25
C GLU A 7 -1.77 1.14 -17.46
N LEU A 8 -2.35 2.17 -18.09
CA LEU A 8 -2.83 3.36 -17.39
C LEU A 8 -4.02 3.05 -16.45
N ARG A 9 -4.89 2.10 -16.81
CA ARG A 9 -5.94 1.62 -15.89
C ARG A 9 -5.33 0.87 -14.71
N HIS A 10 -4.39 -0.04 -14.95
CA HIS A 10 -3.68 -0.75 -13.89
C HIS A 10 -2.97 0.22 -12.93
N LEU A 11 -2.37 1.30 -13.46
CA LEU A 11 -1.73 2.33 -12.64
C LEU A 11 -2.73 3.00 -11.70
N ARG A 12 -3.90 3.41 -12.20
CA ARG A 12 -4.96 4.02 -11.37
C ARG A 12 -5.46 3.07 -10.28
N ASP A 13 -5.62 1.79 -10.62
CA ASP A 13 -6.03 0.78 -9.65
C ASP A 13 -4.96 0.56 -8.58
N ALA A 14 -3.68 0.51 -8.96
CA ALA A 14 -2.57 0.42 -8.02
C ALA A 14 -2.50 1.64 -7.09
N GLU A 15 -2.69 2.87 -7.61
CA GLU A 15 -2.72 4.09 -6.80
C GLU A 15 -3.88 4.10 -5.81
N ARG A 16 -5.06 3.61 -6.20
CA ARG A 16 -6.20 3.44 -5.28
C ARG A 16 -5.91 2.42 -4.18
N LEU A 17 -5.26 1.30 -4.51
CA LEU A 17 -4.89 0.28 -3.51
C LEU A 17 -3.84 0.81 -2.53
N ILE A 18 -2.86 1.58 -3.02
CA ILE A 18 -1.87 2.28 -2.18
C ILE A 18 -2.57 3.21 -1.19
N PHE A 19 -3.46 4.10 -1.69
CA PHE A 19 -4.21 5.02 -0.84
C PHE A 19 -5.00 4.29 0.27
N ASN A 20 -5.69 3.20 -0.06
CA ASN A 20 -6.41 2.41 0.91
C ASN A 20 -5.48 1.74 1.94
N ALA A 21 -4.32 1.24 1.50
CA ALA A 21 -3.34 0.63 2.39
C ALA A 21 -2.69 1.64 3.34
N GLU A 22 -2.39 2.85 2.86
CA GLU A 22 -1.92 3.97 3.69
C GLU A 22 -2.93 4.29 4.79
N MET A 23 -4.22 4.38 4.44
CA MET A 23 -5.27 4.56 5.45
C MET A 23 -5.30 3.44 6.49
N CYS A 24 -5.15 2.18 6.08
CA CYS A 24 -5.09 1.05 7.01
C CYS A 24 -3.88 1.14 7.96
N VAL A 25 -2.71 1.52 7.45
CA VAL A 25 -1.51 1.78 8.27
C VAL A 25 -1.81 2.86 9.29
N THR A 26 -2.30 4.03 8.87
CA THR A 26 -2.63 5.14 9.78
C THR A 26 -3.64 4.74 10.86
N LEU A 27 -4.72 4.03 10.49
CA LEU A 27 -5.71 3.57 11.47
C LEU A 27 -5.11 2.60 12.48
N GLN A 28 -4.17 1.76 12.04
CA GLN A 28 -3.49 0.78 12.89
C GLN A 28 -2.44 1.44 13.80
N GLU A 29 -1.72 2.45 13.34
CA GLU A 29 -0.84 3.29 14.19
C GLU A 29 -1.66 3.97 15.31
N MET A 30 -2.80 4.56 14.96
CA MET A 30 -3.72 5.15 15.93
C MET A 30 -4.28 4.11 16.92
N HIS A 31 -4.47 2.87 16.48
CA HIS A 31 -4.90 1.78 17.36
C HIS A 31 -3.77 1.37 18.32
N LEU A 32 -2.55 1.18 17.81
CA LEU A 32 -1.37 0.86 18.60
C LEU A 32 -1.09 1.91 19.69
N ALA A 33 -1.20 3.19 19.34
CA ALA A 33 -1.08 4.29 20.31
C ALA A 33 -2.13 4.19 21.43
N ARG A 34 -3.38 3.84 21.08
CA ARG A 34 -4.48 3.67 22.06
C ARG A 34 -4.27 2.47 22.98
N VAL A 35 -3.81 1.33 22.43
CA VAL A 35 -3.50 0.12 23.20
C VAL A 35 -2.37 0.42 24.20
N SER A 36 -1.30 1.04 23.72
CA SER A 36 -0.15 1.42 24.56
C SER A 36 -0.53 2.39 25.67
N ALA A 37 -1.36 3.39 25.38
CA ALA A 37 -1.82 4.38 26.37
C ALA A 37 -2.73 3.77 27.46
N ARG A 38 -3.39 2.65 27.19
CA ARG A 38 -4.23 1.93 28.16
C ARG A 38 -3.42 0.99 29.07
N GLY A 39 -2.15 0.75 28.76
CA GLY A 39 -1.31 -0.23 29.45
C GLY A 39 -1.59 -1.68 29.03
N ASP A 40 -2.31 -1.89 27.92
CA ASP A 40 -2.57 -3.20 27.33
C ASP A 40 -1.31 -3.71 26.58
N ASP A 41 -1.18 -5.02 26.37
CA ASP A 41 -0.08 -5.61 25.59
C ASP A 41 -0.16 -5.20 24.09
N PRO A 42 0.81 -4.42 23.56
CA PRO A 42 0.76 -3.91 22.20
C PRO A 42 1.17 -4.92 21.12
N LYS A 43 1.73 -6.08 21.48
CA LYS A 43 2.37 -7.00 20.51
C LYS A 43 1.49 -7.39 19.34
N LYS A 44 0.20 -7.61 19.57
CA LYS A 44 -0.75 -7.95 18.50
C LYS A 44 -0.96 -6.76 17.55
N ALA A 45 -1.09 -5.55 18.10
CA ALA A 45 -1.25 -4.34 17.30
C ALA A 45 0.01 -4.01 16.48
N GLU A 46 1.19 -4.21 17.05
CA GLU A 46 2.48 -4.06 16.35
C GLU A 46 2.66 -5.09 15.23
N PHE A 47 2.28 -6.33 15.48
CA PHE A 47 2.32 -7.37 14.45
C PHE A 47 1.42 -7.03 13.27
N THR A 48 0.18 -6.62 13.53
CA THR A 48 -0.74 -6.19 12.46
C THR A 48 -0.23 -4.96 11.72
N LEU A 49 0.37 -3.98 12.41
CA LEU A 49 0.97 -2.81 11.77
C LEU A 49 2.05 -3.22 10.78
N ARG A 50 2.98 -4.09 11.19
CA ARG A 50 4.03 -4.61 10.30
C ARG A 50 3.47 -5.31 9.07
N LEU A 51 2.38 -6.06 9.18
CA LEU A 51 1.73 -6.68 8.03
C LEU A 51 1.15 -5.66 7.05
N TYR A 52 0.55 -4.58 7.56
CA TYR A 52 0.04 -3.50 6.70
C TYR A 52 1.17 -2.74 6.02
N GLU A 53 2.26 -2.44 6.72
CA GLU A 53 3.46 -1.82 6.14
C GLU A 53 4.07 -2.69 5.03
N GLN A 54 4.17 -4.01 5.25
CA GLN A 54 4.64 -4.95 4.22
C GLN A 54 3.72 -4.99 3.00
N THR A 55 2.41 -4.95 3.22
CA THR A 55 1.42 -4.93 2.14
C THR A 55 1.52 -3.64 1.33
N LEU A 56 1.66 -2.49 2.00
CA LEU A 56 1.87 -1.20 1.37
C LEU A 56 3.16 -1.17 0.53
N ALA A 57 4.26 -1.73 1.05
CA ALA A 57 5.50 -1.86 0.32
C ALA A 57 5.33 -2.70 -0.97
N ALA A 58 4.58 -3.80 -0.91
CA ALA A 58 4.29 -4.63 -2.08
C ALA A 58 3.47 -3.86 -3.15
N PHE A 59 2.52 -3.02 -2.74
CA PHE A 59 1.77 -2.18 -3.68
C PHE A 59 2.64 -1.11 -4.35
N TYR A 60 3.56 -0.48 -3.62
CA TYR A 60 4.52 0.43 -4.25
C TYR A 60 5.41 -0.29 -5.26
N GLN A 61 5.88 -1.51 -4.97
CA GLN A 61 6.64 -2.31 -5.93
C GLN A 61 5.81 -2.64 -7.19
N GLN A 62 4.53 -3.00 -7.03
CA GLN A 62 3.63 -3.24 -8.16
C GLN A 62 3.46 -1.98 -9.03
N ARG A 63 3.26 -0.81 -8.41
CA ARG A 63 3.17 0.47 -9.12
C ARG A 63 4.42 0.76 -9.94
N GLU A 64 5.61 0.54 -9.37
CA GLU A 64 6.87 0.74 -10.10
C GLU A 64 7.02 -0.23 -11.28
N SER A 65 6.56 -1.48 -11.14
CA SER A 65 6.51 -2.43 -12.24
C SER A 65 5.63 -1.94 -13.40
N ILE A 66 4.43 -1.44 -13.09
CA ILE A 66 3.49 -0.88 -14.09
C ILE A 66 4.12 0.33 -14.79
N LEU A 67 4.72 1.26 -14.03
CA LEU A 67 5.42 2.42 -14.60
C LEU A 67 6.57 2.00 -15.52
N SER A 68 7.28 0.92 -15.19
CA SER A 68 8.32 0.35 -16.05
C SER A 68 7.75 -0.19 -17.37
N SER A 69 6.62 -0.92 -17.33
CA SER A 69 5.91 -1.38 -18.53
C SER A 69 5.48 -0.21 -19.41
N ILE A 70 4.88 0.83 -18.83
CA ILE A 70 4.47 2.04 -19.57
C ILE A 70 5.66 2.71 -20.26
N ARG A 71 6.79 2.87 -19.56
CA ARG A 71 8.02 3.45 -20.14
C ARG A 71 8.55 2.64 -21.31
N SER A 72 8.37 1.32 -21.29
CA SER A 72 8.83 0.41 -22.34
C SER A 72 7.95 0.47 -23.59
N LEU A 73 6.65 0.76 -23.44
CA LEU A 73 5.70 0.95 -24.54
C LEU A 73 5.86 2.29 -25.30
N HIS A 74 6.57 3.26 -24.72
CA HIS A 74 6.84 4.57 -25.33
C HIS A 74 8.21 4.67 -26.01
N ARG A 75 8.98 3.57 -26.04
CA ARG A 75 10.24 3.47 -26.81
C ARG A 75 9.94 2.99 -28.23
#